data_AF-X7ZGI3-F1
#
_entry.id   AF-X7ZGI3-F1
#
_cell.length_a   1.000
_cell.length_b   1.000
_cell.length_c   1.000
_cell.angle_alpha   90.00
_cell.angle_beta   90.00
_cell.angle_gamma   90.00
#
_symmetry.space_group_name_H-M   'P 1'
#
loop_
_entity.id
_entity.type
_entity.pdbx_description
1 polymer ?
#
loop_
_entity_poly.entity_id
_entity_poly.type
_entity_poly.pdbx_seq_one_letter_code
_entity_poly.pdbx_strand_id
1 'polypeptide(L)'
;MLGRTQSGGSKSEVSRICAGLDKENEAFRTRSLTHTTFPYVLCDATFCKVHIGAHEVSQALVVATGVSIEGIREVLGTAVGDTESYEFWREFLASLKAVDYPGCI
;
A
#
# COMPACT_ATOMS: atom_id res chain seq x y z
N MET A 1 0.51 43.50 4.13
CA MET A 1 -0.80 42.87 3.85
C MET A 1 -0.54 41.66 2.93
N LEU A 2 -0.17 40.51 3.52
CA LEU A 2 0.16 39.30 2.77
C LEU A 2 -1.14 38.53 2.46
N GLY A 3 -1.72 38.76 1.28
CA GLY A 3 -2.75 37.88 0.72
C GLY A 3 -2.06 36.77 -0.07
N ARG A 4 -1.65 35.70 0.61
CA ARG A 4 -1.08 34.50 -0.03
C ARG A 4 -2.25 33.59 -0.43
N THR A 5 -2.53 33.53 -1.73
CA THR A 5 -3.60 32.73 -2.34
C THR A 5 -3.43 31.25 -1.97
N GLN A 6 -4.35 30.70 -1.16
CA GLN A 6 -4.55 29.24 -1.10
C GLN A 6 -5.51 28.88 -2.23
N SER A 7 -4.97 28.64 -3.43
CA SER A 7 -5.70 27.96 -4.48
C SER A 7 -5.85 26.50 -4.07
N GLY A 8 -6.97 26.16 -3.42
CA GLY A 8 -7.41 24.78 -3.30
C GLY A 8 -7.65 24.22 -4.69
N GLY A 9 -6.82 23.26 -5.12
CA GLY A 9 -6.91 22.67 -6.45
C GLY A 9 -8.30 22.08 -6.73
N SER A 10 -8.76 22.15 -7.97
CA SER A 10 -10.08 21.61 -8.33
C SER A 10 -10.12 20.08 -8.15
N LYS A 11 -11.30 19.49 -7.92
CA LYS A 11 -11.46 18.01 -7.84
C LYS A 11 -10.84 17.30 -9.06
N SER A 12 -10.97 17.90 -10.25
CA SER A 12 -10.39 17.37 -11.49
C SER A 12 -8.86 17.41 -11.50
N GLU A 13 -8.27 18.40 -10.86
CA GLU A 13 -6.82 18.60 -10.78
C GLU A 13 -6.19 17.68 -9.73
N VAL A 14 -6.83 17.54 -8.57
CA VAL A 14 -6.46 16.55 -7.56
C VAL A 14 -6.55 15.13 -8.14
N SER A 15 -7.62 14.82 -8.86
CA SER A 15 -7.80 13.50 -9.49
C SER A 15 -6.71 13.21 -10.54
N ARG A 16 -6.32 14.18 -11.37
CA ARG A 16 -5.21 14.01 -12.32
C ARG A 16 -3.88 13.74 -11.61
N ILE A 17 -3.60 14.45 -10.51
CA ILE A 17 -2.37 14.25 -9.73
C ILE A 17 -2.39 12.85 -9.10
N CYS A 18 -3.52 12.42 -8.53
CA CYS A 18 -3.67 11.08 -7.96
C CYS A 18 -3.47 9.97 -8.99
N ALA A 19 -3.89 10.16 -10.25
CA ALA A 19 -3.64 9.18 -11.30
C ALA A 19 -2.14 8.96 -11.58
N GLY A 20 -1.28 9.94 -11.29
CA GLY A 20 0.18 9.77 -11.36
C GLY A 20 0.73 8.82 -10.28
N LEU A 21 0.05 8.73 -9.13
CA LEU A 21 0.44 7.89 -8.01
C LEU A 21 0.24 6.40 -8.30
N ASP A 22 -0.66 6.03 -9.22
CA ASP A 22 -0.89 4.63 -9.56
C ASP A 22 0.40 3.97 -10.08
N LYS A 23 1.16 4.70 -10.91
CA LYS A 23 2.45 4.23 -11.43
C LYS A 23 3.50 4.12 -10.33
N GLU A 24 3.55 5.08 -9.42
CA GLU A 24 4.49 5.05 -8.28
C GLU A 24 4.15 3.93 -7.31
N ASN A 25 2.85 3.70 -7.07
CA ASN A 25 2.36 2.63 -6.23
C ASN A 25 2.66 1.26 -6.84
N GLU A 26 2.47 1.09 -8.15
CA GLU A 26 2.86 -0.14 -8.84
C GLU A 26 4.36 -0.38 -8.74
N ALA A 27 5.18 0.62 -9.05
CA ALA A 27 6.64 0.54 -8.90
C ALA A 27 7.06 0.20 -7.47
N PHE A 28 6.38 0.75 -6.45
CA PHE A 28 6.61 0.42 -5.06
C PHE A 28 6.27 -1.04 -4.75
N ARG A 29 5.12 -1.53 -5.22
CA ARG A 29 4.63 -2.90 -4.97
C ARG A 29 5.49 -3.97 -5.66
N THR A 30 6.13 -3.63 -6.78
CA THR A 30 6.97 -4.57 -7.55
C THR A 30 8.47 -4.39 -7.33
N ARG A 31 8.89 -3.52 -6.40
CA ARG A 31 10.32 -3.30 -6.14
C ARG A 31 10.96 -4.54 -5.48
N SER A 32 12.25 -4.73 -5.72
CA SER A 32 13.02 -5.77 -5.03
C SER A 32 13.12 -5.47 -3.52
N LEU A 33 13.00 -6.52 -2.71
CA LEU A 33 13.17 -6.49 -1.26
C LEU A 33 14.50 -7.14 -0.80
N THR A 34 15.44 -7.38 -1.72
CA THR A 34 16.69 -8.11 -1.45
C THR A 34 17.79 -7.29 -0.79
N HIS A 35 17.57 -5.99 -0.54
CA HIS A 35 18.60 -5.09 0.01
C HIS A 35 18.93 -5.38 1.47
N THR A 36 18.04 -6.03 2.21
CA THR A 36 18.27 -6.50 3.58
C THR A 36 17.39 -7.71 3.88
N THR A 37 17.61 -8.35 5.03
CA THR A 37 16.73 -9.40 5.55
C THR A 37 15.79 -8.81 6.60
N PHE A 38 14.52 -9.23 6.55
CA PHE A 38 13.49 -8.84 7.51
C PHE A 38 13.09 -10.07 8.34
N PRO A 39 13.67 -10.29 9.54
CA PRO A 39 13.33 -11.43 10.38
C PRO A 39 11.88 -11.43 10.86
N TYR A 40 11.25 -10.26 10.94
CA TYR A 40 9.87 -10.10 11.40
C TYR A 40 9.05 -9.31 10.38
N VAL A 41 7.82 -9.78 10.15
CA VAL A 41 6.81 -9.08 9.35
C VAL A 41 5.56 -8.88 10.21
N LEU A 42 5.13 -7.63 10.31
CA LEU A 42 3.88 -7.22 10.94
C LEU A 42 2.86 -6.97 9.83
N CYS A 43 1.71 -7.64 9.91
CA CYS A 43 0.59 -7.42 8.98
C CYS A 43 -0.55 -6.76 9.73
N ASP A 44 -1.11 -5.72 9.12
CA ASP A 44 -2.29 -5.01 9.64
C ASP A 44 -3.30 -4.78 8.51
N ALA A 45 -4.56 -4.64 8.89
CA ALA A 45 -5.66 -4.39 7.97
C ALA A 45 -6.59 -3.31 8.51
N THR A 46 -6.93 -2.36 7.64
CA THR A 46 -7.87 -1.28 7.96
C THR A 46 -8.98 -1.26 6.92
N PHE A 47 -10.23 -1.34 7.39
CA PHE A 47 -11.39 -1.18 6.53
C PHE A 47 -11.66 0.29 6.22
N CYS A 48 -11.66 0.60 4.93
CA CYS A 48 -11.90 1.93 4.40
C CYS A 48 -13.23 1.96 3.65
N LYS A 49 -14.06 2.97 3.93
CA LYS A 49 -15.21 3.28 3.09
C LYS A 49 -14.74 3.97 1.82
N VAL A 50 -15.01 3.36 0.68
CA VAL A 50 -14.60 3.85 -0.63
C VAL A 50 -15.79 3.91 -1.57
N HIS A 51 -15.73 4.82 -2.54
CA HIS A 51 -16.77 4.96 -3.56
C HIS A 51 -16.28 4.31 -4.85
N ILE A 52 -16.99 3.28 -5.32
CA ILE A 52 -16.77 2.64 -6.62
C ILE A 52 -17.99 2.94 -7.49
N GLY A 53 -17.80 3.83 -8.47
CA GLY A 53 -18.90 4.36 -9.27
C GLY A 53 -19.91 5.12 -8.41
N ALA A 54 -21.16 4.64 -8.39
CA ALA A 54 -22.24 5.21 -7.58
C ALA A 54 -22.46 4.51 -6.22
N HIS A 55 -21.64 3.51 -5.88
CA HIS A 55 -21.82 2.69 -4.69
C HIS A 55 -20.71 2.95 -3.65
N GLU A 56 -21.09 3.12 -2.38
CA GLU A 56 -20.17 3.10 -1.24
C GLU A 56 -19.98 1.63 -0.80
N VAL A 57 -18.73 1.18 -0.75
CA VAL A 57 -18.36 -0.16 -0.30
C VAL A 57 -17.27 -0.07 0.77
N SER A 58 -17.18 -1.09 1.61
CA SER A 58 -16.11 -1.22 2.60
C SER A 58 -15.03 -2.13 2.03
N GLN A 59 -13.82 -1.62 1.82
CA GLN A 59 -12.67 -2.41 1.34
C GLN A 59 -11.61 -2.51 2.42
N ALA A 60 -10.95 -3.66 2.52
CA ALA A 60 -9.82 -3.88 3.40
C ALA A 60 -8.53 -3.40 2.72
N LEU A 61 -7.84 -2.43 3.32
CA LEU A 61 -6.46 -2.08 2.98
C LEU A 61 -5.53 -2.85 3.91
N VAL A 62 -4.73 -3.74 3.34
CA VAL A 62 -3.70 -4.48 4.08
C VAL A 62 -2.32 -3.90 3.86
N VAL A 63 -1.52 -3.91 4.92
CA VAL A 63 -0.14 -3.41 4.93
C VAL A 63 0.76 -4.44 5.61
N ALA A 64 1.84 -4.82 4.92
CA ALA A 64 2.93 -5.60 5.51
C ALA A 64 4.11 -4.68 5.83
N THR A 65 4.59 -4.71 7.07
CA THR A 65 5.77 -3.95 7.52
C THR A 65 6.84 -4.91 8.02
N GLY A 66 8.01 -4.88 7.39
CA GLY A 66 9.18 -5.66 7.78
C GLY A 66 10.01 -4.92 8.82
N VAL A 67 10.57 -5.65 9.77
CA VAL A 67 11.61 -5.16 10.68
C VAL A 67 12.93 -5.82 10.28
N SER A 68 13.91 -5.03 9.85
CA SER A 68 15.24 -5.50 9.49
C SER A 68 16.05 -5.96 10.70
N ILE A 69 17.19 -6.62 10.48
CA ILE A 69 18.08 -7.05 11.55
C ILE A 69 18.68 -5.86 12.34
N GLU A 70 18.77 -4.70 11.70
CA GLU A 70 19.17 -3.42 12.30
C GLU A 70 18.03 -2.73 13.07
N GLY A 71 16.83 -3.33 13.11
CA GLY A 71 15.66 -2.78 13.80
C GLY A 71 14.93 -1.68 13.01
N ILE A 72 15.29 -1.45 11.75
CA ILE A 72 14.61 -0.48 10.88
C ILE A 72 13.33 -1.09 10.33
N ARG A 73 12.25 -0.30 10.39
CA ARG A 73 10.93 -0.68 9.87
C ARG A 73 10.73 -0.15 8.46
N GLU A 74 10.25 -1.00 7.56
CA GLU A 74 9.94 -0.65 6.19
C GLU A 74 8.61 -1.29 5.76
N VAL A 75 7.77 -0.54 5.04
CA VAL A 75 6.56 -1.11 4.44
C VAL A 75 6.98 -1.97 3.26
N LEU A 76 6.72 -3.27 3.31
CA LEU A 76 7.11 -4.23 2.26
C LEU A 76 6.13 -4.18 1.09
N GLY A 77 4.84 -4.10 1.38
CA GLY A 77 3.81 -4.00 0.36
C GLY A 77 2.43 -3.73 0.93
N THR A 78 1.51 -3.45 0.03
CA THR A 78 0.10 -3.19 0.32
C THR A 78 -0.80 -3.86 -0.71
N ALA A 79 -2.04 -4.16 -0.29
CA ALA A 79 -3.10 -4.62 -1.19
C ALA A 79 -4.45 -4.12 -0.70
N VAL A 80 -5.41 -4.01 -1.64
CA VAL A 80 -6.80 -3.70 -1.34
C VAL A 80 -7.64 -4.89 -1.76
N GLY A 81 -8.55 -5.33 -0.89
CA GLY A 81 -9.45 -6.45 -1.14
C GLY A 81 -10.85 -6.20 -0.61
N ASP A 82 -11.81 -6.96 -1.13
CA ASP A 82 -13.21 -6.83 -0.74
C ASP A 82 -13.52 -7.55 0.59
N THR A 83 -12.67 -8.50 1.00
CA THR A 83 -12.79 -9.26 2.25
C THR A 83 -11.43 -9.60 2.85
N GLU A 84 -11.32 -9.68 4.18
CA GLU A 84 -10.14 -10.24 4.89
C GLU A 84 -10.15 -11.77 4.89
N SER A 85 -10.34 -12.37 3.71
CA SER A 85 -10.36 -13.82 3.58
C SER A 85 -8.95 -14.41 3.74
N TYR A 86 -8.89 -15.68 4.15
CA TYR A 86 -7.63 -16.43 4.18
C TYR A 86 -6.94 -16.45 2.81
N GLU A 87 -7.72 -16.60 1.74
CA GLU A 87 -7.22 -16.64 0.36
C GLU A 87 -6.57 -15.31 -0.02
N PHE A 88 -7.20 -14.18 0.33
CA PHE A 88 -6.65 -12.85 0.09
C PHE A 88 -5.32 -12.63 0.80
N TRP A 89 -5.23 -12.99 2.09
CA TRP A 89 -3.96 -12.91 2.84
C TRP A 89 -2.88 -13.81 2.25
N ARG A 90 -3.24 -15.04 1.86
CA ARG A 90 -2.32 -15.99 1.24
C ARG A 90 -1.76 -15.45 -0.07
N GLU A 91 -2.60 -14.87 -0.92
CA GLU A 91 -2.20 -14.26 -2.19
C GLU A 91 -1.33 -13.02 -1.97
N PHE A 92 -1.69 -12.16 -1.02
CA PHE A 92 -0.90 -10.99 -0.66
C PHE A 92 0.50 -11.38 -0.17
N LEU A 93 0.62 -12.31 0.77
CA LEU A 93 1.93 -12.77 1.27
C LEU A 93 2.73 -13.52 0.20
N ALA A 94 2.06 -14.28 -0.68
CA ALA A 94 2.71 -14.90 -1.82
C ALA A 94 3.27 -13.86 -2.80
N SER A 95 2.57 -12.73 -3.00
CA SER A 95 3.07 -11.65 -3.85
C SER A 95 4.35 -11.01 -3.31
N LEU A 96 4.51 -10.90 -1.98
CA LEU A 96 5.76 -10.44 -1.37
C LEU A 96 6.91 -11.41 -1.63
N LYS A 97 6.68 -12.72 -1.52
CA LYS A 97 7.69 -13.74 -1.88
C LYS A 97 8.11 -13.67 -3.35
N ALA A 98 7.18 -13.35 -4.25
CA ALA A 98 7.42 -13.29 -5.68
C ALA A 98 8.33 -12.13 -6.11
N VAL A 99 8.44 -11.06 -5.31
CA VAL A 99 9.37 -9.94 -5.54
C VAL A 99 10.72 -10.13 -4.82
N ASP A 100 11.16 -11.39 -4.73
CA ASP A 100 12.41 -11.83 -4.13
C ASP A 100 12.58 -11.40 -2.65
N TYR A 101 11.51 -11.49 -1.85
CA TYR A 101 11.64 -11.30 -0.41
C TYR A 101 12.58 -12.34 0.21
N PRO A 102 13.72 -11.94 0.83
CA PRO A 102 14.77 -12.86 1.26
C PRO A 102 14.51 -13.52 2.62
N GLY A 103 13.44 -13.15 3.32
CA GLY A 103 13.05 -13.74 4.60
C GLY A 103 12.09 -14.92 4.46
N CYS A 104 11.92 -15.68 5.53
CA CYS A 104 10.90 -16.74 5.61
C CYS A 104 9.55 -16.12 6.03
N ILE A 105 8.66 -15.83 5.07
CA ILE A 105 7.20 -15.72 5.34
C ILE A 105 6.53 -17.07 5.16
#